data_AF-G5E9S9-F1
#
_entry.id   AF-G5E9S9-F1
#
_cell.length_a   1.000
_cell.length_b   1.000
_cell.length_c   1.000
_cell.angle_alpha   90.00
_cell.angle_beta   90.00
_cell.angle_gamma   90.00
#
_symmetry.space_group_name_H-M   'P 1'
#
loop_
_entity.id
_entity.type
_entity.pdbx_description
1 polymer ?
#
loop_
_entity_poly.entity_id
_entity_poly.type
_entity_poly.pdbx_seq_one_letter_code
_entity_poly.pdbx_strand_id
1 'polypeptide(L)'
;MGNVPSAVKHCLSYQQLLREHLWIGDSVAGALDPAQETSQLSGLPEFVKIVEVGPRDGLQNEKVIVPTDIKIEFINRLSQTGLSVIEVTSFVSSRWVPQVAAGATEISVFGAASESFSKKNINCSIEESMGKFEEVVKSARHMNIPARGYL
;
A
#
# COMPACT_ATOMS: atom_id res chain seq x y z
N MET A 1 9.11 -20.66 -18.90
CA MET A 1 8.45 -19.67 -18.01
C MET A 1 9.22 -19.66 -16.70
N GLY A 2 10.08 -18.65 -16.51
CA GLY A 2 11.00 -18.58 -15.37
C GLY A 2 10.25 -18.40 -14.06
N ASN A 3 10.76 -19.02 -13.00
CA ASN A 3 10.16 -18.99 -11.67
C ASN A 3 10.25 -17.57 -11.11
N VAL A 4 9.18 -16.79 -11.23
CA VAL A 4 9.11 -15.42 -10.69
C VAL A 4 9.16 -15.52 -9.16
N PRO A 5 10.18 -14.93 -8.48
CA PRO A 5 10.29 -15.00 -7.03
C PRO A 5 8.99 -14.54 -6.35
N SER A 6 8.58 -15.20 -5.26
CA SER A 6 7.36 -14.82 -4.53
C SER A 6 7.36 -13.33 -4.13
N ALA A 7 8.54 -12.76 -3.89
CA ALA A 7 8.77 -11.36 -3.56
C ALA A 7 8.27 -10.36 -4.63
N VAL A 8 8.15 -10.77 -5.90
CA VAL A 8 7.73 -9.89 -6.99
C VAL A 8 6.36 -10.25 -7.59
N LYS A 9 5.64 -11.21 -7.00
CA LYS A 9 4.28 -11.60 -7.46
C LYS A 9 3.26 -10.45 -7.47
N HIS A 10 3.49 -9.43 -6.65
CA HIS A 10 2.65 -8.23 -6.55
C HIS A 10 3.33 -6.98 -7.12
N CYS A 11 4.43 -7.14 -7.85
CA CYS A 11 5.15 -6.02 -8.43
C CYS A 11 4.85 -5.92 -9.93
N LEU A 12 4.77 -4.69 -10.41
CA LEU A 12 4.67 -4.35 -11.82
C LEU A 12 6.07 -4.22 -12.41
N SER A 13 6.27 -4.65 -13.65
CA SER A 13 7.53 -4.42 -14.36
C SER A 13 7.72 -2.93 -14.57
N TYR A 14 8.90 -2.43 -14.22
CA TYR A 14 9.21 -1.01 -14.37
C TYR A 14 9.21 -0.58 -15.84
N GLN A 15 9.70 -1.46 -16.73
CA GLN A 15 9.66 -1.24 -18.18
C GLN A 15 8.24 -1.19 -18.74
N GLN A 16 7.31 -1.96 -18.17
CA GLN A 16 5.90 -1.92 -18.58
C GLN A 16 5.22 -0.66 -18.06
N LEU A 17 5.46 -0.29 -16.80
CA LEU A 17 5.00 0.97 -16.20
C LEU A 17 5.39 2.18 -17.05
N LEU A 18 6.66 2.26 -17.47
CA LEU A 18 7.12 3.35 -18.33
C LEU A 18 6.41 3.36 -19.68
N ARG A 19 6.15 2.21 -20.30
CA ARG A 19 5.46 2.14 -21.60
C ARG A 19 3.97 2.47 -21.51
N GLU A 20 3.29 2.04 -20.46
CA GLU A 20 1.84 2.19 -20.31
C GLU A 20 1.43 3.54 -19.69
N HIS A 21 2.31 4.16 -18.89
CA HIS A 21 2.04 5.40 -18.17
C HIS A 21 2.96 6.57 -18.57
N LEU A 22 3.32 6.65 -19.85
CA LEU A 22 3.91 7.82 -20.50
C LEU A 22 2.91 9.01 -20.55
N TRP A 23 2.40 9.44 -19.39
CA TRP A 23 2.01 10.82 -19.12
C TRP A 23 3.17 11.63 -18.50
N ILE A 24 4.29 10.97 -18.17
CA ILE A 24 5.53 11.63 -17.80
C ILE A 24 6.30 11.97 -19.08
N GLY A 25 5.81 12.99 -19.81
CA GLY A 25 6.61 13.72 -20.78
C GLY A 25 6.42 13.35 -22.26
N ASP A 26 5.42 13.97 -22.88
CA ASP A 26 5.46 14.30 -24.32
C ASP A 26 6.70 15.13 -24.73
N SER A 27 7.56 15.52 -23.78
CA SER A 27 8.82 16.21 -24.02
C SER A 27 10.02 15.28 -24.25
N VAL A 28 9.89 13.95 -24.10
CA VAL A 28 10.99 12.99 -24.42
C VAL A 28 10.66 12.05 -25.59
N ALA A 29 9.38 11.88 -25.93
CA ALA A 29 8.96 10.97 -27.01
C ALA A 29 9.32 11.46 -28.43
N GLY A 30 9.73 12.71 -28.59
CA GLY A 30 10.07 13.29 -29.90
C GLY A 30 11.54 13.20 -30.31
N ALA A 31 12.46 12.73 -29.45
CA ALA A 31 13.89 12.95 -29.69
C ALA A 31 14.86 11.91 -29.08
N LEU A 32 14.46 10.64 -28.91
CA LEU A 32 15.38 9.64 -28.37
C LEU A 32 15.57 8.44 -29.31
N ASP A 33 16.84 8.26 -29.68
CA ASP A 33 17.39 7.12 -30.40
C ASP A 33 17.21 5.84 -29.56
N PRO A 34 16.75 4.70 -30.12
CA PRO A 34 16.54 3.45 -29.37
C PRO A 34 17.76 2.97 -28.56
N ALA A 35 18.97 3.40 -28.91
CA ALA A 35 20.19 3.11 -28.15
C ALA A 35 20.33 3.93 -26.84
N GLN A 36 19.63 5.07 -26.71
CA GLN A 36 19.67 5.95 -25.54
C GLN A 36 18.66 5.58 -24.45
N GLU A 37 17.54 4.92 -24.80
CA GLU A 37 16.57 4.37 -23.82
C GLU A 37 17.24 3.36 -22.87
N THR A 38 18.12 2.51 -23.40
CA THR A 38 18.82 1.49 -22.60
C THR A 38 19.82 2.07 -21.60
N SER A 39 20.41 3.26 -21.86
CA SER A 39 21.37 3.89 -20.94
C SER A 39 20.69 4.74 -19.85
N GLN A 40 19.46 5.21 -20.07
CA GLN A 40 18.70 5.92 -19.02
C GLN A 40 18.05 4.98 -18.01
N LEU A 41 17.82 3.72 -18.38
CA LEU A 41 17.25 2.68 -17.51
C LEU A 41 18.29 1.99 -16.62
N SER A 42 19.58 2.20 -16.86
CA SER A 42 20.64 1.59 -16.05
C SER A 42 20.66 2.22 -14.65
N GLY A 43 20.10 1.51 -13.67
CA GLY A 43 20.03 1.95 -12.27
C GLY A 43 18.62 1.95 -11.68
N LEU A 44 17.59 1.72 -12.49
CA LEU A 44 16.20 1.61 -12.02
C LEU A 44 15.86 0.16 -11.65
N PRO A 45 14.96 -0.04 -10.66
CA PRO A 45 14.57 -1.39 -10.27
C PRO A 45 13.82 -2.08 -11.41
N GLU A 46 13.99 -3.39 -11.55
CA GLU A 46 13.29 -4.18 -12.57
C GLU A 46 11.77 -4.22 -12.30
N PHE A 47 11.38 -4.14 -11.03
CA PHE A 47 10.00 -4.23 -10.57
C PHE A 47 9.68 -3.19 -9.49
N VAL A 48 8.45 -2.69 -9.48
CA VAL A 48 7.92 -1.78 -8.45
C VAL A 48 6.60 -2.31 -7.91
N LYS A 49 6.40 -2.21 -6.59
CA LYS A 49 5.11 -2.48 -5.95
C LYS A 49 4.40 -1.15 -5.68
N ILE A 50 3.24 -0.95 -6.29
CA ILE A 50 2.35 0.17 -5.97
C ILE A 50 1.38 -0.29 -4.89
N VAL A 51 1.19 0.56 -3.88
CA VAL A 51 0.29 0.30 -2.75
C VAL A 51 -0.66 1.47 -2.67
N GLU A 52 -1.88 1.27 -3.17
CA GLU A 52 -2.89 2.31 -3.22
C GLU A 52 -3.52 2.48 -1.84
N VAL A 53 -3.33 3.63 -1.23
CA VAL A 53 -3.79 3.93 0.14
C VAL A 53 -4.93 4.94 0.16
N GLY A 54 -5.34 5.48 -0.98
CA GLY A 54 -6.39 6.50 -1.13
C GLY A 54 -7.71 6.14 -0.45
N PRO A 55 -8.28 4.92 -0.63
CA PRO A 55 -9.52 4.53 0.04
C PRO A 55 -9.46 4.55 1.57
N ARG A 56 -8.26 4.40 2.16
CA ARG A 56 -8.05 4.50 3.61
C ARG A 56 -7.52 5.86 4.00
N ASP A 57 -6.27 6.16 3.67
CA ASP A 57 -5.51 7.29 4.19
C ASP A 57 -5.92 8.60 3.51
N GLY A 58 -6.20 8.56 2.20
CA GLY A 58 -6.73 9.71 1.47
C GLY A 58 -8.08 10.14 2.04
N LEU A 59 -9.05 9.22 2.09
CA LEU A 59 -10.39 9.49 2.59
C LEU A 59 -10.45 9.81 4.09
N GLN A 60 -9.46 9.38 4.89
CA GLN A 60 -9.38 9.73 6.31
C GLN A 60 -9.07 11.21 6.54
N ASN A 61 -8.34 11.84 5.61
CA ASN A 61 -7.97 13.25 5.69
C ASN A 61 -9.01 14.19 5.07
N GLU A 62 -10.06 13.64 4.44
CA GLU A 62 -11.16 14.43 3.90
C GLU A 62 -12.00 15.08 5.00
N LYS A 63 -12.28 16.37 4.84
CA LYS A 63 -13.09 17.13 5.81
C LYS A 63 -14.56 16.68 5.82
N VAL A 64 -15.02 16.12 4.71
CA VAL A 64 -16.40 15.69 4.50
C VAL A 64 -16.46 14.17 4.57
N ILE A 65 -17.47 13.65 5.27
CA ILE A 65 -17.72 12.21 5.31
C ILE A 65 -18.21 11.76 3.93
N VAL A 66 -17.39 10.98 3.23
CA VAL A 66 -17.77 10.36 1.96
C VAL A 66 -18.76 9.20 2.21
N PRO A 67 -19.93 9.17 1.54
CA PRO A 67 -20.90 8.08 1.64
C PRO A 67 -20.32 6.69 1.30
N THR A 68 -20.84 5.64 1.94
CA THR A 68 -20.31 4.28 1.82
C THR A 68 -20.40 3.71 0.41
N ASP A 69 -21.50 3.96 -0.29
CA ASP A 69 -21.70 3.56 -1.69
C ASP A 69 -20.65 4.16 -2.63
N ILE A 70 -20.30 5.43 -2.43
CA ILE A 70 -19.24 6.11 -3.19
C ILE A 70 -17.87 5.48 -2.89
N LYS A 71 -17.60 5.12 -1.63
CA LYS A 71 -16.36 4.41 -1.27
C LYS A 71 -16.25 3.06 -1.95
N ILE A 72 -17.33 2.27 -1.92
CA ILE A 72 -17.40 0.96 -2.58
C ILE A 72 -17.14 1.11 -4.08
N GLU A 73 -17.80 2.06 -4.73
CA GLU A 73 -17.61 2.32 -6.15
C GLU A 73 -16.16 2.73 -6.47
N PHE A 74 -15.56 3.58 -5.63
CA PHE A 74 -14.16 3.97 -5.77
C PHE A 74 -13.21 2.76 -5.68
N ILE A 75 -13.40 1.90 -4.68
CA ILE A 75 -12.61 0.66 -4.50
C ILE A 75 -12.81 -0.28 -5.70
N ASN A 76 -14.04 -0.45 -6.18
CA ASN A 76 -14.34 -1.31 -7.33
C ASN A 76 -13.61 -0.81 -8.58
N ARG A 77 -13.60 0.50 -8.84
CA ARG A 77 -12.84 1.08 -9.95
C ARG A 77 -11.34 0.87 -9.80
N LEU A 78 -10.79 1.08 -8.60
CA LEU A 78 -9.38 0.82 -8.34
C LEU A 78 -9.01 -0.66 -8.56
N SER A 79 -9.90 -1.59 -8.22
CA SER A 79 -9.65 -3.03 -8.44
C SER A 79 -9.52 -3.40 -9.92
N GLN A 80 -10.07 -2.58 -10.83
CA GLN A 80 -10.03 -2.79 -12.27
C GLN A 80 -8.79 -2.19 -12.94
N THR A 81 -7.96 -1.42 -12.22
CA THR A 81 -6.78 -0.74 -12.82
C THR A 81 -5.56 -1.65 -12.94
N GLY A 82 -5.59 -2.85 -12.36
CA GLY A 82 -4.43 -3.74 -12.27
C GLY A 82 -3.52 -3.48 -11.06
N LEU A 83 -3.93 -2.61 -10.12
CA LEU A 83 -3.26 -2.44 -8.83
C LEU A 83 -3.21 -3.77 -8.07
N SER A 84 -2.01 -4.12 -7.58
CA SER A 84 -1.78 -5.38 -6.89
C SER A 84 -2.15 -5.34 -5.40
N VAL A 85 -2.17 -4.15 -4.80
CA VAL A 85 -2.53 -3.93 -3.39
C VAL A 85 -3.30 -2.61 -3.26
N ILE A 86 -4.47 -2.70 -2.64
CA ILE A 86 -5.32 -1.56 -2.29
C ILE A 86 -5.61 -1.66 -0.79
N GLU A 87 -5.22 -0.64 -0.02
CA GLU A 87 -5.58 -0.52 1.40
C GLU A 87 -6.98 0.08 1.51
N VAL A 88 -7.95 -0.80 1.79
CA VAL A 88 -9.37 -0.50 1.63
C VAL A 88 -9.94 0.31 2.79
N THR A 89 -9.53 0.01 4.03
CA THR A 89 -10.12 0.62 5.23
C THR A 89 -9.23 0.42 6.46
N SER A 90 -9.64 0.97 7.60
CA SER A 90 -8.96 0.82 8.89
C SER A 90 -9.94 0.38 9.98
N PHE A 91 -9.49 -0.55 10.83
CA PHE A 91 -10.26 -1.08 11.96
C PHE A 91 -9.70 -0.49 13.27
N VAL A 92 -10.10 0.75 13.57
CA VAL A 92 -9.50 1.59 14.64
C VAL A 92 -10.13 1.42 16.02
N SER A 93 -11.16 0.58 16.18
CA SER A 93 -11.86 0.40 17.46
C SER A 93 -11.76 -1.04 17.97
N SER A 94 -11.31 -1.19 19.22
CA SER A 94 -11.24 -2.48 19.95
C SER A 94 -12.58 -3.18 20.13
N ARG A 95 -13.70 -2.52 19.80
CA ARG A 95 -15.06 -3.04 19.99
C ARG A 95 -15.56 -3.85 18.79
N TRP A 96 -14.90 -3.80 17.62
CA TRP A 96 -15.42 -4.41 16.40
C TRP A 96 -14.36 -5.04 15.47
N VAL A 97 -14.56 -6.36 15.27
CA VAL A 97 -14.15 -7.25 14.17
C VAL A 97 -12.72 -7.84 14.22
N PRO A 98 -12.57 -9.18 14.37
CA PRO A 98 -11.35 -9.84 13.93
C PRO A 98 -11.25 -9.63 12.43
N GLN A 99 -10.29 -8.82 11.97
CA GLN A 99 -10.10 -8.32 10.60
C GLN A 99 -10.21 -9.43 9.53
N VAL A 100 -9.94 -10.66 9.94
CA VAL A 100 -10.11 -11.90 9.16
C VAL A 100 -11.56 -12.19 8.76
N ALA A 101 -12.54 -11.88 9.61
CA ALA A 101 -13.96 -12.04 9.30
C ALA A 101 -14.43 -11.13 8.16
N ALA A 102 -13.70 -10.04 7.88
CA ALA A 102 -13.92 -9.17 6.73
C ALA A 102 -13.15 -9.62 5.47
N GLY A 103 -12.44 -10.75 5.51
CA GLY A 103 -11.71 -11.31 4.36
C GLY A 103 -10.39 -10.61 4.04
N ALA A 104 -9.78 -9.89 5.00
CA ALA A 104 -8.51 -9.21 4.78
C ALA A 104 -7.36 -10.18 4.45
N THR A 105 -6.61 -9.89 3.38
CA THR A 105 -5.48 -10.71 2.91
C THR A 105 -4.10 -10.18 3.32
N GLU A 106 -4.01 -8.92 3.79
CA GLU A 106 -2.84 -8.24 4.36
C GLU A 106 -3.37 -7.28 5.43
N ILE A 107 -2.60 -7.06 6.51
CA ILE A 107 -2.91 -6.04 7.53
C ILE A 107 -1.78 -5.01 7.63
N SER A 108 -2.12 -3.80 8.08
CA SER A 108 -1.16 -2.72 8.34
C SER A 108 -1.25 -2.30 9.82
N VAL A 109 -0.11 -2.13 10.48
CA VAL A 109 0.01 -1.46 11.80
C VAL A 109 0.73 -0.13 11.63
N PHE A 110 0.38 0.86 12.45
CA PHE A 110 0.98 2.20 12.42
C PHE A 110 1.60 2.52 13.76
N GLY A 111 2.92 2.75 13.77
CA GLY A 111 3.69 3.26 14.90
C GLY A 111 4.15 4.70 14.68
N ALA A 112 4.93 5.21 15.61
CA ALA A 112 5.53 6.55 15.50
C ALA A 112 6.95 6.56 16.05
N ALA A 113 7.83 7.35 15.45
CA ALA A 113 9.21 7.57 15.93
C ALA A 113 9.32 8.67 17.01
N SER A 114 8.21 9.29 17.41
CA SER A 114 8.16 10.38 18.39
C SER A 114 7.16 10.07 19.50
N GLU A 115 7.62 10.14 20.75
CA GLU A 115 6.77 9.91 21.92
C GLU A 115 5.58 10.88 21.97
N SER A 116 5.79 12.15 21.62
CA SER A 116 4.70 13.13 21.59
C SER A 116 3.66 12.80 20.52
N PHE A 117 4.11 12.30 19.36
CA PHE A 117 3.21 11.87 18.29
C PHE A 117 2.45 10.59 18.69
N SER A 118 3.15 9.60 19.24
CA SER A 118 2.55 8.35 19.73
C SER A 118 1.49 8.64 20.79
N LYS A 119 1.84 9.45 21.79
CA LYS A 119 0.91 9.80 22.86
C LYS A 119 -0.31 10.56 22.36
N LYS A 120 -0.14 11.45 21.38
CA LYS A 120 -1.24 12.23 20.81
C LYS A 120 -2.20 11.39 19.96
N ASN A 121 -1.67 10.43 19.19
CA ASN A 121 -2.46 9.72 18.17
C ASN A 121 -3.00 8.37 18.65
N ILE A 122 -2.24 7.64 19.48
CA ILE A 122 -2.62 6.30 19.96
C ILE A 122 -2.67 6.18 21.49
N ASN A 123 -2.49 7.31 22.20
CA ASN A 123 -2.62 7.44 23.66
C ASN A 123 -1.69 6.54 24.50
N CYS A 124 -0.59 6.04 23.92
CA CYS A 124 0.41 5.24 24.61
C CYS A 124 1.84 5.66 24.23
N SER A 125 2.84 5.18 24.96
CA SER A 125 4.25 5.35 24.58
C SER A 125 4.62 4.50 23.37
N ILE A 126 5.79 4.75 22.79
CA ILE A 126 6.33 3.89 21.72
C ILE A 126 6.48 2.45 22.24
N GLU A 127 7.06 2.25 23.43
CA GLU A 127 7.25 0.92 24.02
C GLU A 127 5.92 0.17 24.22
N GLU A 128 4.90 0.85 24.78
CA GLU A 128 3.57 0.26 24.97
C GLU A 128 2.92 -0.10 23.62
N SER A 129 3.15 0.69 22.58
CA SER A 129 2.63 0.40 21.24
C SER A 129 3.29 -0.83 20.61
N MET A 130 4.60 -1.04 20.84
CA MET A 130 5.33 -2.19 20.33
C MET A 130 4.79 -3.50 20.92
N GLY A 131 4.47 -3.53 22.21
CA GLY A 131 3.82 -4.68 22.84
C GLY A 131 2.48 -5.03 22.19
N LYS A 132 1.65 -4.02 21.90
CA LYS A 132 0.36 -4.22 21.19
C LYS A 132 0.56 -4.72 19.76
N PHE A 133 1.55 -4.19 19.03
CA PHE A 133 1.85 -4.63 17.67
C PHE A 133 2.33 -6.08 17.66
N GLU A 134 3.12 -6.49 18.64
CA GLU A 134 3.59 -7.87 18.76
C GLU A 134 2.42 -8.86 18.84
N GLU A 135 1.41 -8.57 19.67
CA GLU A 135 0.21 -9.41 19.79
C GLU A 135 -0.56 -9.52 18.47
N VAL A 136 -0.77 -8.39 17.79
CA VAL A 136 -1.50 -8.33 16.51
C VAL A 136 -0.73 -9.06 15.40
N VAL A 137 0.58 -8.81 15.28
CA VAL A 137 1.43 -9.41 14.26
C VAL A 137 1.58 -10.92 14.49
N LYS A 138 1.72 -11.37 15.75
CA LYS A 138 1.72 -12.80 16.07
C LYS A 138 0.40 -13.46 15.66
N SER A 139 -0.73 -12.82 15.96
CA SER A 139 -2.05 -13.33 15.59
C SER A 139 -2.21 -13.43 14.07
N ALA A 140 -1.82 -12.39 13.33
CA ALA A 140 -1.85 -12.40 11.86
C ALA A 140 -0.97 -13.51 11.27
N ARG A 141 0.25 -13.72 11.82
CA ARG A 141 1.15 -14.80 11.41
C ARG A 141 0.53 -16.18 11.63
N HIS A 142 -0.14 -16.43 12.75
CA HIS A 142 -0.84 -17.71 12.98
C HIS A 142 -1.92 -17.99 11.93
N MET A 143 -2.46 -16.94 11.31
CA MET A 143 -3.49 -17.02 10.28
C MET A 143 -2.92 -16.92 8.86
N ASN A 144 -1.58 -16.89 8.69
CA ASN A 144 -0.87 -16.68 7.43
C ASN A 144 -1.23 -15.36 6.73
N ILE A 145 -1.61 -14.33 7.49
CA ILE A 145 -1.89 -12.99 6.98
C ILE A 145 -0.61 -12.15 7.12
N PRO A 146 -0.04 -11.64 6.01
CA PRO A 146 1.09 -10.72 6.05
C PRO A 146 0.75 -9.44 6.81
N ALA A 147 1.74 -8.90 7.53
CA ALA A 147 1.62 -7.64 8.24
C ALA A 147 2.65 -6.62 7.73
N ARG A 148 2.21 -5.39 7.52
CA ARG A 148 3.00 -4.23 7.14
C ARG A 148 3.08 -3.24 8.30
N GLY A 149 4.24 -2.61 8.50
CA GLY A 149 4.41 -1.53 9.47
C GLY A 149 4.57 -0.17 8.78
N TYR A 150 3.92 0.85 9.34
CA TYR A 150 4.17 2.27 9.07
C TYR A 150 4.88 2.91 10.27
N LEU A 151 5.79 3.86 10.00
CA LEU A 151 6.56 4.62 11.00
C LEU A 151 6.40 6.13 10.81
#